data_AF-A0A0B9A482-F1
#
_entry.id   AF-A0A0B9A482-F1
#
_cell.length_a   1.000
_cell.length_b   1.000
_cell.length_c   1.000
_cell.angle_alpha   90.00
_cell.angle_beta   90.00
_cell.angle_gamma   90.00
#
_symmetry.space_group_name_H-M   'P 1'
#
loop_
_entity.id
_entity.type
_entity.pdbx_description
1 polymer ?
#
loop_
_entity_poly.entity_id
_entity_poly.type
_entity_poly.pdbx_seq_one_letter_code
_entity_poly.pdbx_strand_id
1 'polypeptide(L)' 'MRRYEPDLLAEVVLAVDSVPPASSTEPSFGRVFPAAGDRPTHIVLYRRVIEDHAGSEARDALIAEVVADQVDILRRT' A
#
# COMPACT_ATOMS: atom_id res chain seq x y z
N MET A 1 4.22 22.64 21.91
CA MET A 1 3.75 22.39 20.52
C MET A 1 2.94 21.11 20.53
N ARG A 2 1.63 21.15 20.25
CA ARG A 2 0.87 19.93 19.95
C ARG A 2 1.35 19.43 18.59
N ARG A 3 1.90 18.21 18.52
CA ARG A 3 2.06 17.50 17.26
C ARG A 3 0.64 17.26 16.74
N TYR A 4 0.29 17.86 15.62
CA TYR A 4 -0.91 17.49 14.90
C TYR A 4 -0.63 16.12 14.30
N GLU A 5 -1.39 15.10 14.69
CA GLU A 5 -1.29 13.81 14.01
C GLU A 5 -1.79 14.02 12.57
N PRO A 6 -1.01 13.63 11.56
CA PRO A 6 -1.41 13.79 10.17
C PRO A 6 -2.64 12.93 9.90
N ASP A 7 -3.64 13.49 9.23
CA ASP A 7 -4.75 12.69 8.69
C ASP A 7 -4.17 11.76 7.63
N LEU A 8 -4.10 10.47 7.97
CA LEU A 8 -3.41 9.44 7.18
C LEU A 8 -4.02 9.22 5.80
N LEU A 9 -5.26 9.66 5.55
CA LEU A 9 -5.96 9.41 4.28
C LEU A 9 -6.38 10.71 3.56
N ALA A 10 -5.97 11.89 4.06
CA ALA A 10 -6.26 13.16 3.41
C ALA A 10 -5.65 13.29 2.01
N GLU A 11 -4.45 12.72 1.83
CA GLU A 11 -3.77 12.61 0.55
C GLU A 11 -3.02 11.27 0.47
N VAL A 12 -3.27 10.52 -0.60
CA VAL A 12 -2.68 9.20 -0.84
C VAL A 12 -2.03 9.16 -2.20
N VAL A 13 -0.76 8.78 -2.24
CA VAL A 13 -0.03 8.49 -3.47
C VAL A 13 -0.04 6.98 -3.69
N LEU A 14 -0.60 6.56 -4.82
CA LEU A 14 -0.52 5.19 -5.30
C LEU A 14 0.69 5.03 -6.23
N ALA A 15 1.53 4.06 -5.91
CA ALA A 15 2.72 3.74 -6.70
C ALA A 15 2.80 2.25 -7.02
N VAL A 16 3.51 1.90 -8.07
CA VAL A 16 3.73 0.51 -8.49
C VAL A 16 5.22 0.24 -8.55
N ASP A 17 5.64 -0.86 -7.95
CA ASP A 17 6.99 -1.40 -8.09
C ASP A 17 6.91 -2.85 -8.64
N SER A 18 8.02 -3.36 -9.15
CA SER A 18 8.05 -4.67 -9.80
C SER A 18 8.00 -5.82 -8.80
N VAL A 19 8.78 -5.76 -7.72
CA VAL A 19 8.92 -6.82 -6.71
C VAL A 19 9.10 -6.24 -5.31
N PRO A 20 8.73 -6.97 -4.24
CA PRO A 20 9.03 -6.56 -2.87
C PRO A 20 10.54 -6.45 -2.61
N PRO A 21 10.98 -5.61 -1.65
CA PRO A 21 12.38 -5.57 -1.24
C PRO A 21 12.82 -6.93 -0.67
N ALA A 22 14.10 -7.28 -0.84
CA ALA A 22 14.64 -8.57 -0.37
C ALA A 22 14.53 -8.77 1.16
N SER A 23 14.36 -7.69 1.93
CA SER A 23 14.12 -7.72 3.37
C SER A 23 12.66 -7.96 3.76
N SER A 24 11.74 -8.10 2.79
CA SER A 24 10.34 -8.42 3.06
C SER A 24 10.23 -9.85 3.58
N THR A 25 9.62 -10.03 4.74
CA THR A 25 9.53 -11.32 5.43
C THR A 25 8.45 -12.25 4.86
N GLU A 26 7.50 -11.70 4.09
CA GLU A 26 6.45 -12.45 3.39
C GLU A 26 6.22 -11.85 1.99
N PRO A 27 5.63 -12.61 1.04
CA PRO A 27 5.17 -12.08 -0.23
C PRO A 27 4.03 -11.08 0.01
N SER A 28 4.39 -9.85 0.33
CA SER A 28 3.43 -8.76 0.46
C SER A 28 2.98 -8.34 -0.93
N PHE A 29 1.68 -8.20 -1.15
CA PHE A 29 1.13 -7.65 -2.40
C PHE A 29 1.40 -6.15 -2.54
N GLY A 30 1.75 -5.49 -1.44
CA GLY A 30 2.08 -4.09 -1.41
C GLY A 30 2.77 -3.67 -0.13
N ARG A 31 2.97 -2.38 0.05
CA ARG A 31 3.50 -1.81 1.28
C ARG A 31 2.92 -0.44 1.50
N VAL A 32 2.56 -0.15 2.74
CA VAL A 32 2.09 1.16 3.14
C VAL A 32 3.16 1.94 3.91
N PHE A 33 3.26 3.23 3.61
CA PHE A 33 4.05 4.21 4.34
C PHE A 33 3.09 5.30 4.83
N PRO A 34 2.81 5.38 6.14
CA PRO A 34 1.92 6.40 6.68
C PRO A 34 2.46 7.82 6.41
N ALA A 35 1.54 8.79 6.30
CA ALA A 35 1.90 10.19 6.21
C ALA A 35 2.85 10.61 7.35
N ALA A 36 3.86 11.40 7.02
CA ALA A 36 4.87 11.83 7.96
C ALA A 36 5.39 13.23 7.61
N GLY A 37 5.12 14.21 8.48
CA GLY A 37 5.57 15.58 8.32
C GLY A 37 5.01 16.22 7.05
N ASP A 38 5.86 16.35 6.04
CA ASP A 38 5.59 16.93 4.73
C ASP A 38 5.30 15.89 3.63
N ARG A 39 5.26 14.60 3.99
CA ARG A 39 5.01 13.51 3.03
C ARG A 39 3.62 12.92 3.21
N PRO A 40 2.83 12.80 2.13
CA PRO A 40 1.54 12.12 2.17
C PRO A 40 1.73 10.61 2.33
N THR A 41 0.64 9.92 2.66
CA THR A 41 0.62 8.45 2.69
C THR A 41 0.96 7.88 1.33
N HIS A 42 1.80 6.85 1.30
CA HIS A 42 2.11 6.11 0.08
C HIS A 42 1.68 4.66 0.21
N ILE A 43 0.93 4.18 -0.79
CA ILE A 43 0.62 2.76 -0.95
C ILE A 43 1.32 2.28 -2.21
N VAL A 44 2.25 1.34 -2.04
CA VAL A 44 3.00 0.71 -3.12
C VAL A 44 2.40 -0.65 -3.41
N LEU A 45 2.10 -0.94 -4.67
CA LEU A 45 1.67 -2.25 -5.15
C LEU A 45 2.81 -2.98 -5.85
N TYR A 46 2.99 -4.27 -5.60
CA TYR A 46 4.06 -5.07 -6.21
C TYR A 46 3.52 -5.88 -7.39
N ARG A 47 3.77 -5.39 -8.61
CA ARG A 47 3.19 -5.89 -9.85
C ARG A 47 3.39 -7.39 -10.05
N ARG A 48 4.61 -7.92 -9.91
CA ARG A 48 4.85 -9.35 -10.17
C ARG A 48 4.08 -10.25 -9.22
N VAL A 49 4.00 -9.88 -7.94
CA VAL A 49 3.25 -10.67 -6.96
C VAL A 49 1.76 -10.69 -7.34
N ILE A 50 1.21 -9.55 -7.73
CA ILE A 50 -0.19 -9.46 -8.18
C ILE A 50 -0.42 -10.30 -9.46
N GLU A 51 0.47 -10.20 -10.44
CA GLU A 51 0.38 -10.95 -11.70
C GLU A 51 0.53 -12.47 -11.51
N ASP A 52 1.38 -12.90 -10.57
CA ASP A 52 1.60 -14.30 -10.24
C ASP A 52 0.39 -14.94 -9.52
N HIS A 53 -0.41 -14.13 -8.82
CA HIS A 53 -1.56 -14.61 -8.04
C HIS A 53 -2.92 -14.39 -8.74
N ALA A 54 -2.99 -13.48 -9.71
CA ALA A 54 -4.22 -13.21 -10.44
C ALA A 54 -3.99 -13.08 -11.95
N GLY A 55 -4.73 -13.91 -12.71
CA GLY A 55 -4.90 -13.72 -14.14
C GLY A 55 -5.57 -12.39 -14.49
N SER A 56 -5.57 -12.02 -15.77
CA SER A 56 -6.03 -10.71 -16.23
C SER A 56 -7.45 -10.34 -15.78
N GLU A 57 -8.37 -11.31 -15.74
CA GLU A 57 -9.77 -11.08 -15.38
C GLU A 57 -10.00 -10.81 -13.88
N ALA A 58 -9.11 -11.29 -13.02
CA ALA A 58 -9.21 -11.13 -11.57
C ALA A 58 -8.26 -10.06 -11.00
N ARG A 59 -7.39 -9.49 -11.84
CA ARG A 59 -6.32 -8.59 -11.42
C ARG A 59 -6.84 -7.32 -10.75
N ASP A 60 -7.86 -6.69 -11.32
CA ASP A 60 -8.41 -5.44 -10.79
C ASP A 60 -9.10 -5.64 -9.44
N ALA A 61 -9.76 -6.80 -9.26
CA ALA A 61 -10.37 -7.18 -7.99
C ALA A 61 -9.28 -7.37 -6.91
N LEU A 62 -8.21 -8.10 -7.23
CA LEU A 62 -7.09 -8.28 -6.31
C LEU A 62 -6.41 -6.94 -5.96
N ILE A 63 -6.22 -6.04 -6.93
CA ILE A 63 -5.68 -4.70 -6.66
C ILE A 63 -6.57 -3.94 -5.67
N ALA A 64 -7.89 -3.97 -5.88
CA ALA A 64 -8.84 -3.29 -4.99
C ALA A 64 -8.80 -3.86 -3.57
N GLU A 65 -8.76 -5.18 -3.42
CA GLU A 65 -8.61 -5.86 -2.12
C GLU A 65 -7.33 -5.45 -1.41
N VAL A 66 -6.19 -5.48 -2.11
CA VAL A 66 -4.90 -5.09 -1.54
C VAL A 66 -4.92 -3.63 -1.07
N VAL A 67 -5.47 -2.71 -1.88
CA VAL A 67 -5.59 -1.30 -1.48
C VAL A 67 -6.48 -1.15 -0.24
N ALA A 68 -7.62 -1.86 -0.20
CA ALA A 68 -8.52 -1.85 0.94
C ALA A 68 -7.81 -2.32 2.23
N ASP A 69 -7.07 -3.43 2.15
CA ASP A 69 -6.30 -3.97 3.28
C ASP A 69 -5.23 -2.99 3.77
N GLN A 70 -4.50 -2.33 2.86
CA GLN A 70 -3.50 -1.32 3.25
C GLN A 70 -4.13 -0.10 3.90
N VAL A 71 -5.30 0.35 3.44
CA VAL A 71 -6.07 1.41 4.09
C VAL A 71 -6.55 0.98 5.48
N ASP A 72 -6.95 -0.28 5.63
CA ASP A 72 -7.37 -0.84 6.91
C ASP A 72 -6.22 -0.91 7.92
N ILE A 73 -4.99 -1.20 7.48
CA ILE A 73 -3.78 -1.14 8.31
C ILE A 73 -3.58 0.28 8.87
N LEU A 74 -3.74 1.31 8.03
CA LEU A 74 -3.60 2.72 8.44
C LEU A 74 -4.65 3.16 9.45
N ARG A 75 -5.86 2.60 9.39
CA ARG A 75 -6.93 2.93 10.35
C ARG A 75 -6.75 2.30 11.73
N ARG A 76 -5.92 1.26 11.81
CA ARG A 76 -5.67 0.48 13.04
C ARG A 76 -4.37 0.87 13.74
N THR A 77 -3.57 1.76 13.13
CA THR A 77 -2.33 2.29 13.68
C THR A 77 -2.58 3.57 14.45
#